data_AF-A0A4R5TTU3-F1
#
_entry.id   AF-A0A4R5TTU3-F1
#
_cell.length_a   1.000
_cell.length_b   1.000
_cell.length_c   1.000
_cell.angle_alpha   90.00
_cell.angle_beta   90.00
_cell.angle_gamma   90.00
#
_symmetry.space_group_name_H-M   'P 1'
#
loop_
_entity.id
_entity.type
_entity.pdbx_description
1 polymer ?
#
loop_
_entity_poly.entity_id
_entity_poly.type
_entity_poly.pdbx_seq_one_letter_code
_entity_poly.pdbx_strand_id
1 'polypeptide(L)'
;MRACLASAAILALLVPASADAQSGRIYRWSDLNGSTRYSDRTEGHATQGGIAEIPIRVEPAAVARLRFEHRDGRHLAWIDNTLGGPIEVMVHAVPGTTPASDPPLPARATVPSGQGVVVAVLAQATGLRVEAIPGSPSAQPRDVEYGYPLGTAALRITQAWGGRHSHADAGNRHAVDFAAPLGTTVLAARDGVVMQTEGSFDDAAPDDPDALERANFIRVLHHDGTMALYAHLQPGGVHVRVGQRVRRGQAIGLSGNTGRSTAPHLHFVVQANRGMRLESVPFRMFGPRGILRFSESIGAGD
;
A
#
# COMPACT_ATOMS: atom_id res chain seq x y z
N MET A 1 -7.73 -33.83 -10.77
CA MET A 1 -7.11 -34.02 -9.44
C MET A 1 -7.12 -32.68 -8.71
N ARG A 2 -7.33 -32.74 -7.40
CA ARG A 2 -7.76 -31.68 -6.47
C ARG A 2 -6.74 -30.56 -6.20
N ALA A 3 -7.25 -29.32 -6.09
CA ALA A 3 -7.01 -28.27 -5.07
C ALA A 3 -5.57 -27.68 -4.90
N CYS A 4 -5.32 -26.42 -4.53
CA CYS A 4 -5.95 -25.57 -3.50
C CYS A 4 -5.85 -24.07 -3.83
N LEU A 5 -6.90 -23.33 -3.42
CA LEU A 5 -6.87 -21.89 -3.16
C LEU A 5 -6.08 -21.61 -1.87
N ALA A 6 -5.30 -20.52 -1.86
CA ALA A 6 -4.80 -19.93 -0.62
C ALA A 6 -5.27 -18.47 -0.56
N SER A 7 -6.44 -18.26 0.05
CA SER A 7 -6.85 -16.96 0.59
C SER A 7 -6.23 -16.84 1.98
N ALA A 8 -5.31 -15.90 2.18
CA ALA A 8 -4.77 -15.59 3.50
C ALA A 8 -5.87 -14.93 4.35
N ALA A 9 -6.46 -15.70 5.26
CA ALA A 9 -7.34 -15.19 6.29
C ALA A 9 -6.49 -14.76 7.49
N ILE A 10 -6.38 -13.46 7.75
CA ILE A 10 -5.70 -12.94 8.95
C ILE A 10 -6.60 -13.23 10.16
N LEU A 11 -6.18 -14.17 11.00
CA LEU A 11 -6.80 -14.46 12.29
C LEU A 11 -6.15 -13.57 13.35
N ALA A 12 -6.85 -12.53 13.80
CA ALA A 12 -6.39 -11.71 14.93
C ALA A 12 -6.69 -12.44 16.25
N LEU A 13 -5.68 -13.12 16.83
CA LEU A 13 -5.69 -13.46 18.26
C LEU A 13 -5.19 -12.26 19.08
N LEU A 14 -5.93 -11.89 20.12
CA LEU A 14 -5.47 -10.90 21.10
C LEU A 14 -4.25 -11.44 21.86
N VAL A 15 -3.11 -10.77 21.71
CA VAL A 15 -1.96 -10.86 22.61
C VAL A 15 -1.77 -9.47 23.24
N PRO A 16 -1.54 -9.37 24.57
CA PRO A 16 -1.31 -8.08 25.20
C PRO A 16 -0.02 -7.46 24.66
N ALA A 17 -0.14 -6.27 24.07
CA ALA A 17 0.97 -5.54 23.49
C ALA A 17 1.82 -4.88 24.58
N SER A 18 3.07 -5.33 24.68
CA SER A 18 4.17 -4.51 25.18
C SER A 18 5.38 -4.77 24.30
N ALA A 19 5.56 -3.94 23.29
CA ALA A 19 6.78 -3.86 22.51
C ALA A 19 7.08 -2.37 22.26
N ASP A 20 8.19 -1.91 22.81
CA ASP A 20 8.72 -0.57 22.64
C ASP A 20 8.99 -0.29 21.16
N ALA A 21 8.26 0.66 20.58
CA ALA A 21 8.49 1.12 19.21
C ALA A 21 9.63 2.15 19.20
N GLN A 22 10.73 1.87 18.50
CA GLN A 22 11.78 2.85 18.23
C GLN A 22 11.44 3.68 16.98
N SER A 23 11.42 5.01 17.15
CA SER A 23 11.09 5.99 16.12
C SER A 23 12.31 6.36 15.26
N GLY A 24 12.18 6.34 13.92
CA GLY A 24 13.08 7.08 13.02
C GLY A 24 12.71 8.57 12.95
N ARG A 25 13.70 9.47 12.83
CA ARG A 25 13.50 10.93 12.78
C ARG A 25 13.91 11.49 11.42
N ILE A 26 13.08 12.35 10.83
CA ILE A 26 13.40 13.08 9.59
C ILE A 26 13.25 14.58 9.83
N TYR A 27 14.28 15.33 9.48
CA TYR A 27 14.36 16.78 9.62
C TYR A 27 14.07 17.45 8.27
N ARG A 28 13.21 18.49 8.29
CA ARG A 28 12.87 19.30 7.12
C ARG A 28 13.39 20.72 7.29
N TRP A 29 14.07 21.25 6.28
CA TRP A 29 14.43 22.67 6.22
C TRP A 29 14.36 23.21 4.78
N SER A 30 14.48 24.53 4.65
CA SER A 30 14.63 25.19 3.35
C SER A 30 16.08 25.66 3.20
N ASP A 31 16.72 25.31 2.08
CA ASP A 31 18.06 25.82 1.78
C ASP A 31 18.01 27.29 1.31
N LEU A 32 19.19 27.90 1.16
CA LEU A 32 19.34 29.30 0.75
C LEU A 32 18.73 29.62 -0.62
N ASN A 33 18.40 28.59 -1.42
CA ASN A 33 17.75 28.72 -2.73
C ASN A 33 16.23 28.48 -2.65
N GLY A 34 15.66 28.38 -1.45
CA GLY A 34 14.23 28.13 -1.24
C GLY A 34 13.80 26.69 -1.52
N SER A 35 14.73 25.76 -1.72
CA SER A 35 14.40 24.35 -1.96
C SER A 35 14.22 23.61 -0.65
N THR A 36 13.13 22.83 -0.55
CA THR A 36 12.86 22.00 0.64
C THR A 36 13.76 20.76 0.64
N ARG A 37 14.45 20.52 1.76
CA ARG A 37 15.38 19.40 1.97
C ARG A 37 14.91 18.52 3.14
N TYR A 38 15.29 17.24 3.10
CA TYR A 38 14.98 16.21 4.10
C TYR A 38 16.27 15.46 4.48
N SER A 39 16.49 15.14 5.76
CA SER A 39 17.65 14.39 6.26
C SER A 39 17.29 13.56 7.49
N ASP A 40 17.99 12.44 7.72
CA ASP A 40 17.93 11.60 8.92
C ASP A 40 19.00 11.97 9.97
N ARG A 41 19.91 12.91 9.65
CA ARG A 41 20.95 13.45 10.54
C ARG A 41 20.89 14.98 10.64
N THR A 42 21.22 15.54 11.81
CA THR A 42 21.23 16.99 12.10
C THR A 42 22.61 17.65 11.95
N GLU A 43 23.66 16.87 11.68
CA GLU A 43 25.02 17.39 11.71
C GLU A 43 25.32 18.27 10.48
N GLY A 44 25.54 19.57 10.73
CA GLY A 44 26.18 20.50 9.78
C GLY A 44 25.34 21.69 9.29
N HIS A 45 24.03 21.75 9.53
CA HIS A 45 23.18 22.76 8.88
C HIS A 45 22.19 23.45 9.83
N ALA A 46 22.72 24.24 10.76
CA ALA A 46 21.94 25.23 11.49
C ALA A 46 22.08 26.60 10.82
N THR A 47 21.10 27.01 10.01
CA THR A 47 20.87 28.44 9.78
C THR A 47 19.37 28.74 9.80
N GLN A 48 18.96 29.30 10.94
CA GLN A 48 17.80 30.19 11.17
C GLN A 48 16.54 29.90 10.34
N GLY A 49 15.79 28.90 10.77
CA GLY A 49 14.40 28.68 10.36
C GLY A 49 13.89 27.43 11.05
N GLY A 50 12.96 27.60 11.99
CA GLY A 50 12.52 26.55 12.93
C GLY A 50 12.37 25.18 12.27
N ILE A 51 13.12 24.20 12.80
CA ILE A 51 13.02 22.79 12.44
C ILE A 51 11.64 22.32 12.92
N ALA A 52 10.76 21.97 11.98
CA ALA A 52 9.49 21.33 12.30
C ALA A 52 9.69 19.81 12.29
N GLU A 53 9.79 19.21 13.46
CA GLU A 53 9.74 17.75 13.63
C GLU A 53 8.34 17.25 13.25
N ILE A 54 8.25 16.27 12.35
CA ILE A 54 7.01 15.54 12.08
C ILE A 54 7.23 14.08 12.48
N PRO A 55 6.85 13.66 13.69
CA PRO A 55 6.84 12.25 14.03
C PRO A 55 5.72 11.55 13.23
N ILE A 56 6.09 10.67 12.30
CA ILE A 56 5.13 9.81 11.57
C ILE A 56 5.32 8.38 12.09
N ARG A 57 4.39 7.93 12.94
CA ARG A 57 4.26 6.53 13.36
C ARG A 57 3.35 5.83 12.35
N VAL A 58 3.85 4.81 11.67
CA VAL A 58 3.04 3.96 10.76
C VAL A 58 3.12 2.54 11.30
N GLU A 59 2.10 2.14 12.05
CA GLU A 59 1.84 0.73 12.35
C GLU A 59 1.37 0.04 11.05
N PRO A 60 1.58 -1.28 10.87
CA PRO A 60 0.87 -2.08 9.87
C PRO A 60 -0.64 -2.01 10.16
N ALA A 61 -1.29 -1.00 9.61
CA ALA A 61 -2.68 -0.74 9.91
C ALA A 61 -3.50 -1.84 9.24
N ALA A 62 -4.09 -2.73 10.05
CA ALA A 62 -5.19 -3.58 9.61
C ALA A 62 -6.15 -2.70 8.78
N VAL A 63 -6.32 -3.07 7.49
CA VAL A 63 -7.07 -2.28 6.49
C VAL A 63 -8.48 -1.96 6.97
N ALA A 64 -9.05 -2.85 7.78
CA ALA A 64 -10.35 -2.72 8.40
C ALA A 64 -10.31 -3.22 9.85
N ARG A 65 -11.18 -2.67 10.70
CA ARG A 65 -11.42 -3.16 12.06
C ARG A 65 -12.88 -3.59 12.20
N LEU A 66 -13.09 -4.83 12.62
CA LEU A 66 -14.42 -5.31 13.02
C LEU A 66 -14.75 -4.82 14.43
N ARG A 67 -15.92 -4.24 14.60
CA ARG A 67 -16.47 -3.80 15.88
C ARG A 67 -17.91 -4.25 16.01
N PHE A 68 -18.29 -4.68 17.20
CA PHE A 68 -19.68 -5.02 17.50
C PHE A 68 -20.30 -3.93 18.37
N GLU A 69 -21.56 -3.62 18.10
CA GLU A 69 -22.39 -2.75 18.93
C GLU A 69 -23.71 -3.46 19.20
N HIS A 70 -24.20 -3.40 20.44
CA HIS A 70 -25.51 -3.93 20.78
C HIS A 70 -26.49 -2.76 20.93
N ARG A 71 -27.59 -2.78 20.18
CA ARG A 71 -28.60 -1.72 20.18
C ARG A 71 -29.98 -2.29 19.92
N ASP A 72 -30.94 -1.96 20.79
CA ASP A 72 -32.34 -2.39 20.71
C ASP A 72 -32.51 -3.92 20.54
N GLY A 73 -31.74 -4.70 21.30
CA GLY A 73 -31.77 -6.18 21.22
C GLY A 73 -31.10 -6.77 19.98
N ARG A 74 -30.48 -5.95 19.12
CA ARG A 74 -29.78 -6.38 17.89
C ARG A 74 -28.28 -6.23 18.03
N HIS A 75 -27.53 -7.10 17.35
CA HIS A 75 -26.07 -7.05 17.31
C HIS A 75 -25.60 -6.50 15.96
N LEU A 76 -25.08 -5.27 15.94
CA LEU A 76 -24.59 -4.60 14.74
C LEU A 76 -23.11 -4.93 14.52
N ALA A 77 -22.78 -5.48 13.35
CA ALA A 77 -21.41 -5.70 12.91
C ALA A 77 -20.93 -4.48 12.09
N TRP A 78 -20.12 -3.64 12.73
CA TRP A 78 -19.48 -2.49 12.12
C TRP A 78 -18.12 -2.85 11.55
N ILE A 79 -17.80 -2.27 10.40
CA ILE A 79 -16.46 -2.28 9.83
C ILE A 79 -15.95 -0.84 9.77
N ASP A 80 -14.89 -0.55 10.53
CA ASP A 80 -14.20 0.74 10.56
C ASP A 80 -13.00 0.69 9.58
N ASN A 81 -12.94 1.62 8.63
CA ASN A 81 -11.86 1.76 7.65
C ASN A 81 -10.72 2.63 8.18
N THR A 82 -9.51 2.11 8.18
CA THR A 82 -8.31 2.79 8.68
C THR A 82 -7.49 3.49 7.58
N LEU A 83 -7.82 3.27 6.30
CA LEU A 83 -7.08 3.79 5.16
C LEU A 83 -7.53 5.20 4.75
N GLY A 84 -6.61 5.92 4.08
CA GLY A 84 -6.83 7.24 3.45
C GLY A 84 -7.63 7.17 2.14
N GLY A 85 -8.28 6.05 1.86
CA GLY A 85 -9.09 5.77 0.68
C GLY A 85 -10.20 4.76 1.00
N PRO A 86 -11.18 4.55 0.10
CA PRO A 86 -12.23 3.57 0.32
C PRO A 86 -11.64 2.15 0.35
N ILE A 87 -12.30 1.26 1.08
CA ILE A 87 -12.03 -0.17 1.07
C ILE A 87 -13.28 -0.93 0.66
N GLU A 88 -13.09 -2.11 0.10
CA GLU A 88 -14.16 -3.08 -0.09
C GLU A 88 -13.98 -4.23 0.90
N VAL A 89 -15.07 -4.65 1.53
CA VAL A 89 -15.04 -5.71 2.53
C VAL A 89 -16.03 -6.81 2.22
N MET A 90 -15.65 -8.03 2.60
CA MET A 90 -16.50 -9.20 2.64
C MET A 90 -16.48 -9.77 4.06
N VAL A 91 -17.66 -9.85 4.67
CA VAL A 91 -17.84 -10.35 6.03
C VAL A 91 -18.41 -11.76 5.94
N HIS A 92 -17.74 -12.72 6.55
CA HIS A 92 -18.12 -14.13 6.56
C HIS A 92 -18.48 -14.58 7.98
N ALA A 93 -19.37 -15.56 8.08
CA ALA A 93 -19.47 -16.36 9.28
C ALA A 93 -18.15 -17.12 9.53
N VAL A 94 -17.81 -17.34 10.79
CA VAL A 94 -16.70 -18.24 11.12
C VAL A 94 -17.07 -19.69 10.73
N PRO A 95 -16.12 -20.52 10.27
CA PRO A 95 -16.40 -21.91 9.90
C PRO A 95 -17.14 -22.67 11.01
N GLY A 96 -18.18 -23.43 10.64
CA GLY A 96 -19.02 -24.17 11.59
C GLY A 96 -20.14 -23.36 12.24
N THR A 97 -20.33 -22.09 11.87
CA THR A 97 -21.46 -21.26 12.34
C THR A 97 -22.35 -20.80 11.19
N THR A 98 -23.63 -20.60 11.49
CA THR A 98 -24.64 -20.07 10.56
C THR A 98 -25.52 -19.04 11.26
N PRO A 99 -24.95 -17.86 11.61
CA PRO A 99 -25.70 -16.84 12.32
C PRO A 99 -26.83 -16.28 11.44
N ALA A 100 -28.03 -16.17 11.99
CA ALA A 100 -29.09 -15.40 11.36
C ALA A 100 -28.65 -13.93 11.27
N SER A 101 -28.63 -13.40 10.05
CA SER A 101 -28.05 -12.11 9.71
C SER A 101 -28.85 -11.41 8.61
N ASP A 102 -28.87 -10.08 8.66
CA ASP A 102 -29.41 -9.22 7.61
C ASP A 102 -28.37 -8.13 7.22
N PRO A 103 -27.91 -8.11 5.95
CA PRO A 103 -28.13 -9.12 4.93
C PRO A 103 -27.53 -10.49 5.31
N PRO A 104 -27.95 -11.60 4.66
CA PRO A 104 -27.34 -12.90 4.87
C PRO A 104 -25.83 -12.91 4.58
N LEU A 105 -25.07 -13.60 5.42
CA LEU A 105 -23.62 -13.77 5.20
C LEU A 105 -23.31 -14.79 4.08
N PRO A 106 -22.26 -14.56 3.27
CA PRO A 106 -21.34 -13.44 3.37
C PRO A 106 -21.92 -12.12 2.87
N ALA A 107 -21.64 -11.04 3.61
CA ALA A 107 -22.14 -9.70 3.33
C ALA A 107 -21.02 -8.80 2.82
N ARG A 108 -21.30 -8.01 1.78
CA ARG A 108 -20.32 -7.16 1.09
C ARG A 108 -20.64 -5.69 1.28
N ALA A 109 -19.64 -4.86 1.50
CA ALA A 109 -19.80 -3.41 1.57
C ALA A 109 -18.58 -2.67 1.03
N THR A 110 -18.78 -1.42 0.62
CA THR A 110 -17.69 -0.44 0.43
C THR A 110 -17.71 0.53 1.59
N VAL A 111 -16.56 0.69 2.26
CA VAL A 111 -16.42 1.56 3.43
C VAL A 111 -15.59 2.79 3.04
N PRO A 112 -16.13 4.01 3.11
CA PRO A 112 -15.38 5.24 2.82
C PRO A 112 -14.17 5.42 3.75
N SER A 113 -13.20 6.24 3.33
CA SER A 113 -11.99 6.52 4.12
C SER A 113 -12.33 7.07 5.51
N GLY A 114 -11.72 6.50 6.56
CA GLY A 114 -11.86 6.96 7.94
C GLY A 114 -13.26 6.81 8.54
N GLN A 115 -14.17 6.08 7.88
CA GLN A 115 -15.55 5.88 8.34
C GLN A 115 -15.78 4.44 8.80
N GLY A 116 -16.83 4.26 9.60
CA GLY A 116 -17.41 2.97 9.93
C GLY A 116 -18.75 2.77 9.23
N VAL A 117 -19.05 1.54 8.81
CA VAL A 117 -20.39 1.17 8.31
C VAL A 117 -20.87 -0.12 8.96
N VAL A 118 -22.18 -0.24 9.20
CA VAL A 118 -22.81 -1.51 9.56
C VAL A 118 -22.89 -2.37 8.31
N VAL A 119 -22.25 -3.53 8.33
CA VAL A 119 -22.24 -4.47 7.19
C VAL A 119 -23.26 -5.59 7.38
N ALA A 120 -23.56 -5.96 8.62
CA ALA A 120 -24.60 -6.93 8.95
C ALA A 120 -25.22 -6.66 10.31
N VAL A 121 -26.49 -6.98 10.47
CA VAL A 121 -27.20 -7.09 11.74
C VAL A 121 -27.36 -8.56 12.06
N LEU A 122 -26.91 -9.00 13.24
CA LEU A 122 -26.97 -10.38 13.69
C LEU A 122 -28.08 -10.54 14.74
N ALA A 123 -28.80 -11.66 14.65
CA ALA A 123 -29.80 -12.04 15.65
C ALA A 123 -29.16 -12.40 17.00
N GLN A 124 -27.90 -12.82 17.00
CA GLN A 124 -27.14 -13.25 18.17
C GLN A 124 -25.66 -12.88 18.02
N ALA A 125 -24.99 -12.65 19.14
CA ALA A 125 -23.54 -12.44 19.15
C ALA A 125 -22.81 -13.68 18.61
N THR A 126 -21.89 -13.46 17.67
CA THR A 126 -21.04 -14.52 17.10
C THR A 126 -19.73 -13.92 16.58
N GLY A 127 -18.74 -14.77 16.32
CA GLY A 127 -17.54 -14.39 15.59
C GLY A 127 -17.81 -14.21 14.10
N LEU A 128 -17.08 -13.28 13.47
CA LEU A 128 -17.08 -13.06 12.03
C LEU A 128 -15.63 -13.02 11.53
N ARG A 129 -15.41 -13.43 10.27
CA ARG A 129 -14.16 -13.15 9.56
C ARG A 129 -14.39 -11.99 8.60
N VAL A 130 -13.39 -11.12 8.44
CA VAL A 130 -13.45 -9.99 7.52
C VAL A 130 -12.31 -10.09 6.55
N GLU A 131 -12.63 -10.05 5.27
CA GLU A 131 -11.68 -9.85 4.19
C GLU A 131 -11.84 -8.40 3.72
N ALA A 132 -10.73 -7.69 3.54
CA ALA A 132 -10.74 -6.27 3.16
C ALA A 132 -9.70 -5.99 2.09
N ILE A 133 -10.10 -5.28 1.04
CA ILE A 133 -9.25 -4.93 -0.10
C ILE A 133 -9.25 -3.41 -0.27
N PRO A 134 -8.08 -2.77 -0.43
CA PRO A 134 -8.02 -1.34 -0.68
C PRO A 134 -8.65 -0.99 -2.03
N GLY A 135 -9.32 0.16 -2.08
CA GLY A 135 -9.88 0.74 -3.29
C GLY A 135 -11.38 0.43 -3.43
N SER A 136 -12.07 1.27 -4.21
CA SER A 136 -13.46 1.03 -4.57
C SER A 136 -13.55 0.02 -5.71
N PRO A 137 -14.48 -0.96 -5.67
CA PRO A 137 -14.72 -1.85 -6.82
C PRO A 137 -15.22 -1.09 -8.05
N SER A 138 -15.70 0.15 -7.88
CA SER A 138 -16.14 1.03 -8.96
C SER A 138 -15.04 1.87 -9.60
N ALA A 139 -13.75 1.59 -9.31
CA ALA A 139 -12.63 2.28 -9.94
C ALA A 139 -12.74 2.26 -11.48
N GLN A 140 -12.51 3.41 -12.11
CA GLN A 140 -12.59 3.61 -13.57
C GLN A 140 -11.23 4.04 -14.12
N PRO A 141 -10.25 3.12 -14.28
CA PRO A 141 -8.93 3.44 -14.79
C PRO A 141 -9.02 4.24 -16.08
N ARG A 142 -8.30 5.35 -16.11
CA ARG A 142 -8.18 6.19 -17.29
C ARG A 142 -6.81 5.99 -17.90
N ASP A 143 -6.72 6.17 -19.22
CA ASP A 143 -5.42 6.29 -19.87
C ASP A 143 -4.78 7.62 -19.47
N VAL A 144 -3.87 7.56 -18.51
CA VAL A 144 -3.23 8.71 -17.89
C VAL A 144 -1.74 8.53 -17.86
N GLU A 145 -1.06 9.67 -17.85
CA GLU A 145 0.39 9.72 -17.82
C GLU A 145 0.92 9.66 -16.39
N TYR A 146 1.81 8.70 -16.15
CA TYR A 146 2.63 8.62 -14.95
C TYR A 146 4.03 9.20 -15.21
N GLY A 147 4.56 9.93 -14.24
CA GLY A 147 5.96 10.36 -14.22
C GLY A 147 6.88 9.25 -13.74
N TYR A 148 8.15 9.32 -14.14
CA TYR A 148 9.20 8.48 -13.59
C TYR A 148 9.29 8.64 -12.06
N PRO A 149 9.17 7.54 -11.27
CA PRO A 149 8.99 7.63 -9.83
C PRO A 149 10.30 7.75 -9.04
N LEU A 150 11.42 8.08 -9.69
CA LEU A 150 12.72 8.20 -9.02
C LEU A 150 13.36 9.57 -9.29
N GLY A 151 13.98 10.14 -8.25
CA GLY A 151 14.70 11.41 -8.26
C GLY A 151 16.09 11.33 -8.91
N THR A 152 16.24 10.53 -9.97
CA THR A 152 17.48 10.36 -10.73
C THR A 152 17.19 10.36 -12.22
N ALA A 153 18.19 10.68 -13.04
CA ALA A 153 18.11 10.52 -14.49
C ALA A 153 18.56 9.11 -14.96
N ALA A 154 19.15 8.32 -14.07
CA ALA A 154 19.61 6.97 -14.37
C ALA A 154 18.41 6.01 -14.48
N LEU A 155 18.09 5.60 -15.69
CA LEU A 155 17.01 4.65 -15.96
C LEU A 155 17.57 3.27 -16.25
N ARG A 156 17.28 2.30 -15.37
CA ARG A 156 17.50 0.88 -15.61
C ARG A 156 16.30 0.09 -15.10
N ILE A 157 15.65 -0.64 -16.00
CA ILE A 157 14.53 -1.54 -15.69
C ILE A 157 15.11 -2.94 -15.55
N THR A 158 14.84 -3.61 -14.43
CA THR A 158 15.28 -4.99 -14.18
C THR A 158 14.20 -6.01 -14.53
N GLN A 159 12.94 -5.62 -14.39
CA GLN A 159 11.77 -6.43 -14.72
C GLN A 159 10.61 -5.52 -15.13
N ALA A 160 9.77 -5.95 -16.07
CA ALA A 160 8.61 -5.21 -16.56
C ALA A 160 7.38 -6.12 -16.66
N TRP A 161 6.40 -5.75 -17.49
CA TRP A 161 5.11 -6.41 -17.58
C TRP A 161 5.23 -7.90 -17.95
N GLY A 162 4.52 -8.76 -17.22
CA GLY A 162 4.54 -10.22 -17.41
C GLY A 162 5.85 -10.91 -17.00
N GLY A 163 6.74 -10.22 -16.27
CA GLY A 163 7.98 -10.80 -15.75
C GLY A 163 7.74 -12.04 -14.88
N ARG A 164 8.55 -13.08 -15.10
CA ARG A 164 8.35 -14.41 -14.48
C ARG A 164 8.72 -14.49 -13.00
N HIS A 165 9.48 -13.52 -12.47
CA HIS A 165 9.96 -13.58 -11.09
C HIS A 165 8.87 -13.20 -10.10
N SER A 166 8.21 -12.05 -10.34
CA SER A 166 7.20 -11.50 -9.42
C SER A 166 6.02 -10.82 -10.12
N HIS A 167 5.99 -10.75 -11.47
CA HIS A 167 4.98 -10.01 -12.24
C HIS A 167 4.05 -10.95 -13.02
N ALA A 168 3.76 -12.14 -12.48
CA ALA A 168 2.92 -13.14 -13.13
C ALA A 168 1.47 -13.13 -12.62
N ASP A 169 1.24 -12.65 -11.38
CA ASP A 169 -0.10 -12.60 -10.78
C ASP A 169 -0.89 -11.38 -11.24
N ALA A 170 -2.22 -11.40 -11.00
CA ALA A 170 -3.12 -10.35 -11.46
C ALA A 170 -2.76 -8.96 -10.90
N GLY A 171 -2.30 -8.89 -9.65
CA GLY A 171 -1.96 -7.66 -8.94
C GLY A 171 -0.64 -7.04 -9.40
N ASN A 172 0.26 -7.82 -10.02
CA ASN A 172 1.60 -7.37 -10.44
C ASN A 172 1.90 -7.53 -11.93
N ARG A 173 0.99 -8.08 -12.73
CA ARG A 173 1.19 -8.31 -14.18
C ARG A 173 1.72 -7.08 -14.94
N HIS A 174 1.30 -5.88 -14.57
CA HIS A 174 1.75 -4.61 -15.17
C HIS A 174 2.77 -3.85 -14.30
N ALA A 175 3.44 -4.51 -13.37
CA ALA A 175 4.46 -3.88 -12.53
C ALA A 175 5.78 -3.66 -13.29
N VAL A 176 6.59 -2.74 -12.77
CA VAL A 176 7.92 -2.41 -13.28
C VAL A 176 8.88 -2.26 -12.11
N ASP A 177 10.01 -2.96 -12.20
CA ASP A 177 11.09 -2.86 -11.23
C ASP A 177 12.19 -1.97 -11.80
N PHE A 178 12.45 -0.85 -11.13
CA PHE A 178 13.52 0.07 -11.47
C PHE A 178 14.71 -0.16 -10.55
N ALA A 179 15.86 -0.55 -11.10
CA ALA A 179 17.09 -0.61 -10.32
C ALA A 179 17.42 0.76 -9.73
N ALA A 180 17.58 0.82 -8.42
CA ALA A 180 17.82 2.06 -7.69
C ALA A 180 18.71 1.75 -6.48
N PRO A 181 19.84 2.46 -6.30
CA PRO A 181 20.59 2.40 -5.05
C PRO A 181 19.69 2.66 -3.83
N LEU A 182 20.03 2.06 -2.69
CA LEU A 182 19.39 2.39 -1.41
C LEU A 182 19.42 3.90 -1.19
N GLY A 183 18.32 4.47 -0.68
CA GLY A 183 18.23 5.91 -0.42
C GLY A 183 17.93 6.77 -1.66
N THR A 184 17.70 6.20 -2.84
CA THR A 184 17.28 7.01 -4.00
C THR A 184 15.91 7.61 -3.72
N THR A 185 15.75 8.92 -3.94
CA THR A 185 14.47 9.59 -3.71
C THR A 185 13.37 8.98 -4.58
N VAL A 186 12.26 8.60 -3.95
CA VAL A 186 11.04 8.15 -4.61
C VAL A 186 10.09 9.32 -4.76
N LEU A 187 9.56 9.51 -5.97
CA LEU A 187 8.66 10.59 -6.35
C LEU A 187 7.26 10.03 -6.61
N ALA A 188 6.22 10.78 -6.24
CA ALA A 188 4.87 10.49 -6.66
C ALA A 188 4.79 10.56 -8.20
N ALA A 189 4.44 9.45 -8.84
CA ALA A 189 4.31 9.36 -10.27
C ALA A 189 3.08 10.12 -10.81
N ARG A 190 2.06 10.33 -9.97
CA ARG A 190 0.82 11.04 -10.33
C ARG A 190 0.18 11.65 -9.08
N ASP A 191 -0.55 12.75 -9.27
CA ASP A 191 -1.33 13.42 -8.24
C ASP A 191 -2.28 12.45 -7.53
N GLY A 192 -2.43 12.60 -6.22
CA GLY A 192 -3.32 11.73 -5.45
C GLY A 192 -3.32 11.99 -3.96
N VAL A 193 -3.86 11.02 -3.23
CA VAL A 193 -3.89 10.98 -1.77
C VAL A 193 -3.15 9.73 -1.30
N VAL A 194 -2.25 9.88 -0.34
CA VAL A 194 -1.58 8.75 0.32
C VAL A 194 -2.64 7.94 1.06
N MET A 195 -2.91 6.75 0.55
CA MET A 195 -3.99 5.89 1.02
C MET A 195 -3.52 4.94 2.12
N GLN A 196 -2.32 4.40 1.98
CA GLN A 196 -1.75 3.42 2.88
C GLN A 196 -0.24 3.55 2.87
N THR A 197 0.38 3.28 4.01
CA THR A 197 1.82 3.26 4.17
C THR A 197 2.19 2.08 5.04
N GLU A 198 3.36 1.51 4.79
CA GLU A 198 4.04 0.56 5.65
C GLU A 198 5.52 0.95 5.69
N GLY A 199 6.08 1.03 6.89
CA GLY A 199 7.44 1.52 7.12
C GLY A 199 8.15 0.85 8.30
N SER A 200 7.55 -0.21 8.87
CA SER A 200 7.99 -0.88 10.09
C SER A 200 8.86 -2.12 9.86
N PHE A 201 9.08 -2.52 8.59
CA PHE A 201 9.92 -3.66 8.29
C PHE A 201 11.39 -3.27 8.17
N ASP A 202 12.21 -4.01 8.92
CA ASP A 202 13.67 -3.92 8.90
C ASP A 202 14.24 -4.90 7.85
N ASP A 203 14.96 -4.36 6.86
CA ASP A 203 15.75 -5.04 5.83
C ASP A 203 15.10 -6.11 4.90
N ALA A 204 15.91 -6.62 3.98
CA ALA A 204 15.56 -7.62 2.97
C ALA A 204 15.45 -9.01 3.59
N ALA A 205 14.50 -9.80 3.11
CA ALA A 205 14.32 -11.20 3.48
C ALA A 205 14.06 -12.04 2.22
N PRO A 206 15.08 -12.24 1.36
CA PRO A 206 14.93 -12.88 0.05
C PRO A 206 14.58 -14.38 0.12
N ASP A 207 15.02 -15.07 1.18
CA ASP A 207 14.84 -16.51 1.37
C ASP A 207 13.62 -16.87 2.24
N ASP A 208 12.91 -15.86 2.75
CA ASP A 208 11.72 -16.04 3.57
C ASP A 208 10.47 -16.01 2.65
N PRO A 209 9.76 -17.14 2.47
CA PRO A 209 8.55 -17.16 1.65
C PRO A 209 7.44 -16.27 2.21
N ASP A 210 7.44 -16.02 3.52
CA ASP A 210 6.44 -15.18 4.21
C ASP A 210 6.82 -13.68 4.14
N ALA A 211 8.05 -13.35 3.70
CA ALA A 211 8.50 -11.96 3.53
C ALA A 211 7.96 -11.24 2.28
N LEU A 212 7.18 -11.92 1.43
CA LEU A 212 6.42 -11.26 0.36
C LEU A 212 5.50 -10.17 0.93
N GLU A 213 5.00 -10.36 2.15
CA GLU A 213 4.12 -9.42 2.85
C GLU A 213 4.89 -8.39 3.69
N ARG A 214 6.23 -8.51 3.76
CA ARG A 214 7.11 -7.74 4.67
C ARG A 214 7.91 -6.64 3.95
N ALA A 215 7.30 -5.95 3.01
CA ALA A 215 7.94 -4.82 2.33
C ALA A 215 7.38 -3.48 2.84
N ASN A 216 8.25 -2.49 3.02
CA ASN A 216 7.80 -1.12 3.23
C ASN A 216 7.28 -0.55 1.92
N PHE A 217 6.17 0.17 1.97
CA PHE A 217 5.53 0.72 0.79
C PHE A 217 4.75 1.99 1.06
N ILE A 218 4.47 2.72 -0.03
CA ILE A 218 3.49 3.79 -0.08
C ILE A 218 2.46 3.42 -1.16
N ARG A 219 1.18 3.59 -0.85
CA ARG A 219 0.08 3.48 -1.81
C ARG A 219 -0.58 4.84 -1.98
N VAL A 220 -0.67 5.32 -3.21
CA VAL A 220 -1.31 6.60 -3.55
C VAL A 220 -2.58 6.34 -4.36
N LEU A 221 -3.72 6.77 -3.85
CA LEU A 221 -5.01 6.73 -4.53
C LEU A 221 -5.16 7.93 -5.47
N HIS A 222 -5.59 7.66 -6.71
CA HIS A 222 -5.86 8.66 -7.74
C HIS A 222 -7.35 8.93 -7.89
N HIS A 223 -7.68 10.02 -8.59
CA HIS A 223 -9.06 10.50 -8.75
C HIS A 223 -9.99 9.53 -9.49
N ASP A 224 -9.41 8.61 -10.28
CA ASP A 224 -10.12 7.60 -11.06
C ASP A 224 -10.29 6.27 -10.31
N GLY A 225 -9.88 6.21 -9.04
CA GLY A 225 -9.95 5.03 -8.19
C GLY A 225 -8.79 4.05 -8.35
N THR A 226 -7.85 4.30 -9.27
CA THR A 226 -6.59 3.53 -9.35
C THR A 226 -5.66 3.91 -8.21
N MET A 227 -4.74 3.00 -7.88
CA MET A 227 -3.78 3.17 -6.81
C MET A 227 -2.37 2.82 -7.29
N ALA A 228 -1.44 3.76 -7.23
CA ALA A 228 -0.02 3.47 -7.45
C ALA A 228 0.60 2.94 -6.15
N LEU A 229 1.30 1.81 -6.24
CA LEU A 229 2.09 1.21 -5.16
C LEU A 229 3.58 1.41 -5.45
N TYR A 230 4.31 1.88 -4.45
CA TYR A 230 5.76 2.07 -4.45
C TYR A 230 6.31 1.21 -3.32
N ALA A 231 6.96 0.08 -3.64
CA ALA A 231 7.36 -0.93 -2.66
C ALA A 231 8.88 -1.11 -2.56
N HIS A 232 9.29 -1.93 -1.59
CA HIS A 232 10.68 -2.16 -1.19
C HIS A 232 11.39 -0.90 -0.69
N LEU A 233 10.66 0.01 -0.03
CA LEU A 233 11.25 1.22 0.54
C LEU A 233 12.19 0.87 1.70
N GLN A 234 13.21 1.69 1.96
CA GLN A 234 14.11 1.40 3.09
C GLN A 234 13.40 1.60 4.44
N PRO A 235 13.89 1.00 5.53
CA PRO A 235 13.40 1.31 6.89
C PRO A 235 13.50 2.82 7.16
N GLY A 236 12.43 3.42 7.69
CA GLY A 236 12.33 4.87 7.87
C GLY A 236 12.26 5.69 6.56
N GLY A 237 12.16 5.05 5.40
CA GLY A 237 12.13 5.69 4.08
C GLY A 237 10.76 6.21 3.65
N VAL A 238 9.73 6.13 4.49
CA VAL A 238 8.38 6.66 4.20
C VAL A 238 8.29 8.09 4.72
N HIS A 239 8.21 9.07 3.81
CA HIS A 239 8.26 10.51 4.14
C HIS A 239 6.89 11.19 4.07
N VAL A 240 5.82 10.40 4.03
CA VAL A 240 4.45 10.86 3.89
C VAL A 240 3.54 10.13 4.88
N ARG A 241 2.37 10.71 5.16
CA ARG A 241 1.37 10.13 6.04
C ARG A 241 0.06 9.85 5.31
N VAL A 242 -0.68 8.85 5.79
CA VAL A 242 -2.04 8.56 5.31
C VAL A 242 -2.91 9.82 5.32
N GLY A 243 -3.68 10.03 4.26
CA GLY A 243 -4.53 11.21 4.02
C GLY A 243 -3.79 12.41 3.40
N GLN A 244 -2.46 12.38 3.30
CA GLN A 244 -1.69 13.45 2.67
C GLN A 244 -1.95 13.53 1.17
N ARG A 245 -2.26 14.73 0.66
CA ARG A 245 -2.28 15.00 -0.78
C ARG A 245 -0.86 15.12 -1.31
N VAL A 246 -0.59 14.49 -2.44
CA VAL A 246 0.70 14.54 -3.14
C VAL A 246 0.50 14.98 -4.58
N ARG A 247 1.48 15.72 -5.11
CA ARG A 247 1.54 16.11 -6.53
C ARG A 247 2.57 15.26 -7.26
N ARG A 248 2.39 15.05 -8.57
CA ARG A 248 3.39 14.42 -9.44
C ARG A 248 4.75 15.10 -9.24
N GLY A 249 5.79 14.29 -9.08
CA GLY A 249 7.17 14.75 -8.83
C GLY A 249 7.46 15.14 -7.38
N GLN A 250 6.48 15.12 -6.48
CA GLN A 250 6.72 15.33 -5.05
C GLN A 250 7.50 14.15 -4.46
N ALA A 251 8.54 14.43 -3.68
CA ALA A 251 9.25 13.40 -2.91
C ALA A 251 8.30 12.78 -1.87
N ILE A 252 8.21 11.45 -1.88
CA ILE A 252 7.33 10.68 -0.97
C ILE A 252 8.09 9.67 -0.11
N GLY A 253 9.32 9.31 -0.48
CA GLY A 253 10.13 8.39 0.29
C GLY A 253 11.49 8.09 -0.32
N LEU A 254 12.09 6.99 0.10
CA LEU A 254 13.42 6.53 -0.30
C LEU A 254 13.37 5.05 -0.70
N SER A 255 13.97 4.71 -1.84
CA SER A 255 14.08 3.33 -2.30
C SER A 255 14.93 2.52 -1.35
N GLY A 256 14.66 1.22 -1.28
CA GLY A 256 15.33 0.32 -0.36
C GLY A 256 15.49 -1.07 -0.94
N ASN A 257 15.40 -2.05 -0.06
CA ASN A 257 15.48 -3.46 -0.39
C ASN A 257 14.62 -4.33 0.54
N THR A 258 13.64 -3.77 1.25
CA THR A 258 12.90 -4.51 2.29
C THR A 258 11.97 -5.57 1.70
N GLY A 259 11.72 -6.63 2.46
CA GLY A 259 10.88 -7.75 2.04
C GLY A 259 11.61 -8.69 1.09
N ARG A 260 10.85 -9.48 0.32
CA ARG A 260 11.44 -10.44 -0.64
C ARG A 260 11.99 -9.73 -1.89
N SER A 261 13.23 -9.24 -1.79
CA SER A 261 13.96 -8.55 -2.85
C SER A 261 15.39 -9.06 -2.94
N THR A 262 15.87 -9.37 -4.16
CA THR A 262 17.21 -9.91 -4.39
C THR A 262 18.28 -8.83 -4.57
N ALA A 263 17.88 -7.59 -4.89
CA ALA A 263 18.76 -6.44 -5.04
C ALA A 263 17.98 -5.13 -4.90
N PRO A 264 18.63 -4.02 -4.47
CA PRO A 264 17.97 -2.72 -4.34
C PRO A 264 17.27 -2.25 -5.62
N HIS A 265 15.97 -2.02 -5.51
CA HIS A 265 15.13 -1.55 -6.59
C HIS A 265 13.86 -0.89 -6.04
N LEU A 266 13.17 -0.15 -6.91
CA LEU A 266 11.80 0.31 -6.66
C LEU A 266 10.84 -0.56 -7.49
N HIS A 267 9.97 -1.29 -6.80
CA HIS A 267 8.83 -1.94 -7.42
C HIS A 267 7.69 -0.93 -7.56
N PHE A 268 7.21 -0.72 -8.77
CA PHE A 268 6.12 0.19 -9.09
C PHE A 268 5.01 -0.52 -9.84
N VAL A 269 3.77 -0.40 -9.34
CA VAL A 269 2.59 -0.94 -10.01
C VAL A 269 1.38 -0.03 -9.80
N VAL A 270 0.51 0.05 -10.80
CA VAL A 270 -0.80 0.69 -10.67
C VAL A 270 -1.85 -0.40 -10.57
N GLN A 271 -2.70 -0.34 -9.55
CA GLN A 271 -3.71 -1.35 -9.24
C GLN A 271 -5.11 -0.73 -9.17
N ALA A 272 -6.12 -1.52 -9.48
CA ALA A 272 -7.53 -1.21 -9.24
C ALA A 272 -8.19 -2.36 -8.48
N ASN A 273 -9.14 -2.03 -7.61
CA ASN A 273 -10.00 -3.06 -7.04
C ASN A 273 -11.02 -3.51 -8.10
N ARG A 274 -11.09 -4.83 -8.31
CA ARG A 274 -11.97 -5.55 -9.24
C ARG A 274 -12.80 -6.57 -8.50
N GLY A 275 -13.41 -6.08 -7.43
CA GLY A 275 -14.37 -6.83 -6.65
C GLY A 275 -13.70 -7.89 -5.77
N MET A 276 -13.23 -7.46 -4.60
CA MET A 276 -12.46 -8.25 -3.63
C MET A 276 -11.14 -8.80 -4.19
N ARG A 277 -10.60 -8.14 -5.22
CA ARG A 277 -9.33 -8.50 -5.83
C ARG A 277 -8.62 -7.28 -6.34
N LEU A 278 -7.31 -7.18 -6.10
CA LEU A 278 -6.47 -6.19 -6.76
C LEU A 278 -6.02 -6.73 -8.12
N GLU A 279 -6.21 -5.91 -9.15
CA GLU A 279 -5.70 -6.17 -10.48
C GLU A 279 -4.80 -5.00 -10.89
N SER A 280 -3.61 -5.31 -11.39
CA SER A 280 -2.74 -4.33 -12.03
C SER A 280 -3.39 -3.82 -13.32
N VAL A 281 -3.25 -2.53 -13.56
CA VAL A 281 -3.75 -1.87 -14.78
C VAL A 281 -2.56 -1.44 -15.65
N PRO A 282 -2.66 -1.57 -16.99
CA PRO A 282 -1.69 -0.97 -17.88
C PRO A 282 -1.63 0.55 -17.67
N PHE A 283 -0.44 1.12 -17.84
CA PHE A 283 -0.24 2.56 -17.72
C PHE A 283 0.85 3.05 -18.68
N ARG A 284 0.80 4.36 -18.99
CA ARG A 284 1.87 5.05 -19.70
C ARG A 284 2.79 5.75 -18.72
N MET A 285 4.09 5.73 -18.99
CA MET A 285 5.07 6.44 -18.17
C MET A 285 6.04 7.27 -19.00
N PHE A 286 6.38 8.47 -18.54
CA PHE A 286 7.44 9.30 -19.13
C PHE A 286 8.68 9.25 -18.24
N GLY A 287 9.75 8.68 -18.81
CA GLY A 287 11.08 8.62 -18.24
C GLY A 287 11.89 9.89 -18.48
N PRO A 288 13.11 9.96 -17.91
CA PRO A 288 14.03 11.08 -18.11
C PRO A 288 14.40 11.35 -19.58
N ARG A 289 14.21 10.38 -20.47
CA ARG A 289 14.56 10.44 -21.91
C ARG A 289 13.36 10.29 -22.84
N GLY A 290 12.13 10.44 -22.34
CA GLY A 290 10.89 10.31 -23.12
C GLY A 290 10.00 9.15 -22.67
N ILE A 291 9.07 8.75 -23.54
CA ILE A 291 8.04 7.74 -23.22
C ILE A 291 8.70 6.37 -22.99
N LEU A 292 8.36 5.74 -21.86
CA LEU A 292 8.66 4.35 -21.59
C LEU A 292 7.57 3.47 -22.19
N ARG A 293 7.98 2.49 -22.99
CA ARG A 293 7.08 1.50 -23.59
C ARG A 293 7.32 0.17 -22.89
N PHE A 294 6.26 -0.35 -22.29
CA PHE A 294 6.25 -1.67 -21.68
C PHE A 294 5.45 -2.61 -22.58
N SER A 295 5.96 -3.81 -22.77
CA SER A 295 5.26 -4.90 -23.43
C SER A 295 5.26 -6.09 -22.49
N GLU A 296 4.19 -6.88 -22.48
CA GLU A 296 4.24 -8.19 -21.81
C GLU A 296 5.39 -8.98 -22.43
N SER A 297 6.30 -9.51 -21.60
CA SER A 297 7.30 -10.44 -22.09
C SER A 297 6.60 -11.72 -22.53
N ILE A 298 6.24 -11.82 -23.81
CA ILE A 298 5.93 -13.10 -24.44
C ILE A 298 7.24 -13.89 -24.36
N GLY A 299 7.24 -14.98 -23.60
CA GLY A 299 8.46 -15.69 -23.25
C GLY A 299 9.37 -15.91 -24.45
N ALA A 300 10.55 -15.28 -24.43
CA ALA A 300 11.70 -15.83 -25.11
C ALA A 300 12.15 -17.01 -24.22
N GLY A 301 11.86 -18.22 -24.68
CA GLY A 301 12.75 -19.32 -24.37
C GLY A 301 14.06 -19.03 -25.08
N ASP A 302 15.14 -19.03 -24.31
CA ASP A 302 16.50 -19.42 -24.69
C ASP A 302 17.22 -19.80 -23.38
#